data_AF-A0A6A4RBN9-F1
#
_entry.id   AF-A0A6A4RBN9-F1
#
_cell.length_a   1.000
_cell.length_b   1.000
_cell.length_c   1.000
_cell.angle_alpha   90.00
_cell.angle_beta   90.00
_cell.angle_gamma   90.00
#
_symmetry.space_group_name_H-M   'P 1'
#
loop_
_entity.id
_entity.type
_entity.pdbx_description
1 polymer ?
#
loop_
_entity_poly.entity_id
_entity_poly.type
_entity_poly.pdbx_seq_one_letter_code
_entity_poly.pdbx_strand_id
1 'polypeptide(L)' 'MKENIGSFDLKLDYEDIVEIEKLEEMKIMRGEFLVNKTTSPYKTIEDLWDDEI' A
#
# COMPACT_ATOMS: atom_id res chain seq x y z
N MET A 1 13.46 16.35 -1.24
CA MET A 1 13.26 16.52 0.22
C MET A 1 12.68 17.87 0.60
N LYS A 2 13.09 18.99 -0.01
CA LYS A 2 12.54 20.33 0.30
C LYS A 2 11.01 20.42 0.12
N GLU A 3 10.47 19.77 -0.91
CA GLU A 3 9.03 19.80 -1.21
C GLU A 3 8.21 18.93 -0.23
N ASN A 4 8.68 17.74 0.14
CA ASN A 4 7.99 16.88 1.12
C ASN A 4 7.84 17.55 2.49
N ILE A 5 8.79 18.41 2.88
CA ILE A 5 8.71 19.18 4.13
C ILE A 5 7.61 20.25 4.06
N GLY A 6 7.28 20.76 2.87
CA GLY A 6 6.16 21.69 2.69
C GLY A 6 4.78 21.10 3.01
N SER A 7 4.67 19.79 3.22
CA SER A 7 3.43 19.13 3.65
C SER A 7 2.97 19.54 5.06
N PHE A 8 3.88 20.03 5.92
CA PHE A 8 3.53 20.49 7.26
C PHE A 8 2.68 21.78 7.26
N ASP A 9 2.78 22.57 6.19
CA ASP A 9 2.01 23.82 6.03
C ASP A 9 0.70 23.59 5.24
N LEU A 10 0.49 22.40 4.68
CA LEU A 10 -0.71 22.02 3.95
C LEU A 10 -1.80 21.57 4.92
N LYS A 11 -3.03 22.05 4.70
CA LYS A 11 -4.23 21.53 5.37
C LYS A 11 -5.17 20.96 4.32
N LEU A 12 -5.50 19.70 4.47
CA LEU A 12 -6.57 19.05 3.72
C LEU A 12 -7.89 19.31 4.45
N ASP A 13 -8.91 19.69 3.69
CA ASP A 13 -10.26 19.78 4.24
C ASP A 13 -10.95 18.40 4.25
N TYR A 14 -12.19 18.37 4.74
CA TYR A 14 -12.94 17.12 4.83
C TYR A 14 -13.27 16.53 3.45
N GLU A 15 -13.50 17.37 2.44
CA GLU A 15 -13.82 16.91 1.10
C GLU A 15 -12.58 16.29 0.44
N ASP A 16 -11.41 16.89 0.63
CA ASP A 16 -10.13 16.35 0.17
C ASP A 16 -9.87 14.94 0.73
N ILE A 17 -10.13 14.73 2.02
CA ILE A 17 -9.95 13.42 2.69
C ILE A 17 -10.91 12.39 2.10
N VAL A 18 -12.19 12.75 1.92
CA VAL A 18 -13.20 11.85 1.35
C VAL A 18 -12.86 11.46 -0.09
N GLU A 19 -12.30 12.36 -0.89
CA GLU A 19 -11.85 12.03 -2.24
C GLU A 19 -10.61 11.11 -2.23
N ILE A 20 -9.70 11.27 -1.28
CA ILE A 20 -8.55 10.37 -1.11
C ILE A 20 -9.00 8.95 -0.75
N GLU A 21 -9.99 8.80 0.13
CA GLU A 21 -10.54 7.49 0.51
C GLU A 21 -11.22 6.75 -0.65
N LYS A 22 -11.60 7.45 -1.73
CA LYS A 22 -12.19 6.84 -2.94
C LYS A 22 -11.15 6.36 -3.94
N LEU A 23 -9.87 6.69 -3.73
CA LEU A 23 -8.80 6.27 -4.63
C LEU A 23 -8.61 4.75 -4.56
N GLU A 24 -8.27 4.15 -5.69
CA GLU A 24 -7.99 2.71 -5.75
C GLU A 24 -6.75 2.38 -4.91
N GLU A 25 -6.93 1.56 -3.89
CA GLU A 25 -5.84 1.09 -3.05
C GLU A 25 -4.98 0.09 -3.83
N MET A 26 -3.67 0.33 -3.88
CA MET A 26 -2.75 -0.59 -4.54
C MET A 26 -1.49 -0.77 -3.69
N LYS A 27 -1.26 -2.01 -3.26
CA LYS A 27 -0.04 -2.42 -2.55
C LYS A 27 1.10 -2.51 -3.56
N ILE A 28 1.98 -1.51 -3.58
CA ILE A 28 3.15 -1.49 -4.50
C ILE A 28 4.20 -2.55 -4.07
N MET A 29 4.38 -2.76 -2.77
CA MET A 29 5.31 -3.75 -2.22
C MET A 29 4.60 -5.07 -1.96
N ARG A 30 4.34 -5.86 -3.02
CA ARG A 30 3.64 -7.15 -2.93
C ARG A 30 4.49 -8.30 -2.36
N GLY A 31 5.81 -8.15 -2.30
CA GLY A 31 6.70 -9.17 -1.74
C GLY A 31 6.81 -10.45 -2.58
N GLU A 32 6.50 -10.38 -3.88
CA GLU A 32 6.42 -11.53 -4.80
C GLU A 32 7.68 -12.42 -4.80
N PHE A 33 8.84 -11.85 -4.47
CA PHE A 33 10.11 -12.59 -4.34
C PHE A 33 10.13 -13.61 -3.19
N LEU A 34 9.20 -13.51 -2.23
CA LEU A 34 9.03 -14.45 -1.13
C LEU A 34 7.98 -15.53 -1.44
N VAL A 35 7.25 -15.43 -2.55
CA VAL A 35 6.19 -16.36 -2.92
C VAL A 35 6.72 -17.40 -3.89
N ASN A 36 6.59 -18.69 -3.56
CA ASN A 36 6.96 -19.78 -4.46
C ASN A 36 6.15 -21.04 -4.14
N LYS A 37 5.56 -21.65 -5.17
CA LYS A 37 4.69 -22.83 -5.03
C LYS A 37 5.39 -24.08 -4.53
N THR A 38 6.70 -24.22 -4.73
CA THR A 38 7.43 -25.46 -4.48
C THR A 38 8.50 -25.33 -3.39
N THR A 39 9.12 -24.15 -3.23
CA THR A 39 10.24 -23.96 -2.29
C THR A 39 9.97 -22.95 -1.17
N SER A 40 8.90 -22.15 -1.25
CA SER A 40 8.57 -21.17 -0.21
C SER A 40 7.46 -21.68 0.71
N PRO A 41 7.47 -21.29 2.01
CA PRO A 41 6.32 -21.46 2.89
C PRO A 41 5.04 -20.79 2.36
N TYR A 42 5.19 -19.70 1.61
CA TYR A 42 4.07 -18.93 1.03
C TYR A 42 3.88 -19.31 -0.44
N LYS A 43 2.75 -19.94 -0.77
CA LYS A 43 2.49 -20.47 -2.12
C LYS A 43 1.82 -19.44 -3.01
N THR A 44 1.11 -18.48 -2.40
CA THR A 44 0.50 -17.35 -3.08
C THR A 44 0.81 -16.03 -2.35
N ILE A 45 0.44 -14.89 -2.95
CA ILE A 45 0.66 -13.57 -2.33
C ILE A 45 -0.34 -13.37 -1.19
N GLU A 46 -1.54 -13.93 -1.32
CA GLU A 46 -2.57 -13.97 -0.29
C GLU A 46 -2.06 -14.70 0.96
N ASP A 47 -1.39 -15.86 0.80
CA ASP A 47 -0.73 -16.56 1.91
C ASP A 47 0.35 -15.71 2.60
N LEU A 48 1.05 -14.85 1.84
CA LEU A 48 2.10 -13.98 2.38
C LEU A 48 1.52 -12.83 3.21
N TRP A 49 0.31 -12.39 2.87
CA TRP A 49 -0.35 -11.25 3.50
C TRP A 49 -1.55 -11.66 4.36
N ASP A 50 -1.73 -12.95 4.66
CA ASP A 50 -2.87 -13.46 5.43
C ASP A 50 -4.23 -12.97 4.90
N ASP A 51 -4.41 -12.98 3.57
CA ASP A 51 -5.57 -12.43 2.86
C ASP A 51 -5.75 -10.89 2.98
N GLU A 52 -4.80 -10.15 3.56
CA GLU A 52 -4.76 -8.67 3.62
C GLU A 52 -4.04 -8.05 2.40
N ILE A 53 -4.48 -8.43 1.21
CA ILE A 53 -4.05 -7.83 -0.06
C ILE A 53 -5.22 -7.47 -0.98
#